data_AF-A0AAU2PD51-F1
#
_entry.id   AF-A0AAU2PD51-F1
#
_cell.length_a   1.000
_cell.length_b   1.000
_cell.length_c   1.000
_cell.angle_alpha   90.00
_cell.angle_beta   90.00
_cell.angle_gamma   90.00
#
_symmetry.space_group_name_H-M   'P 1'
#
loop_
_entity.id
_entity.type
_entity.pdbx_description
1 polymer ?
#
loop_
_entity_poly.entity_id
_entity_poly.type
_entity_poly.pdbx_seq_one_letter_code
_entity_poly.pdbx_strand_id
1 'polypeptide(L)'
;MRCVVNENFTVFHGHSPVKLEAGQVVSGSLAQLLLRSAAKKVTAIEDEAPAAEDGDPEVPPPPPPPGPDAELDIEAPISDVLAWVGEDPGRAAEALGQEQAKGAPRSTLVKQLEKLAAS
;
A
#
# COMPACT_ATOMS: atom_id res chain seq x y z
N MET A 1 -6.88 2.44 -23.81
CA MET A 1 -8.10 1.89 -23.16
C MET A 1 -7.98 2.13 -21.66
N ARG A 2 -8.98 2.78 -21.06
CA ARG A 2 -9.06 3.01 -19.61
C ARG A 2 -10.45 2.58 -19.13
N CYS A 3 -10.54 2.09 -17.91
CA CYS A 3 -11.80 1.82 -17.25
C CYS A 3 -11.73 2.14 -15.77
N VAL A 4 -12.84 2.61 -15.20
CA VAL A 4 -12.98 2.76 -13.75
C VAL A 4 -13.69 1.54 -13.18
N VAL A 5 -13.24 1.10 -12.01
CA VAL A 5 -13.86 0.00 -11.28
C VAL A 5 -15.03 0.54 -10.46
N ASN A 6 -16.20 -0.11 -10.52
CA ASN A 6 -17.42 0.35 -9.84
C ASN A 6 -17.57 -0.25 -8.44
N GLU A 7 -16.98 -1.42 -8.18
CA GLU A 7 -17.10 -2.16 -6.92
C GLU A 7 -15.78 -2.84 -6.57
N ASN A 8 -15.54 -3.16 -5.28
CA ASN A 8 -14.29 -3.82 -4.87
C ASN A 8 -14.32 -5.30 -5.28
N PHE A 9 -13.33 -5.76 -6.04
CA PHE A 9 -13.19 -7.17 -6.41
C PHE A 9 -11.75 -7.56 -6.71
N THR A 10 -11.44 -8.85 -6.59
CA THR A 10 -10.10 -9.37 -6.93
C THR A 10 -10.14 -10.05 -8.28
N VAL A 11 -9.19 -9.73 -9.14
CA VAL A 11 -9.01 -10.39 -10.45
C VAL A 11 -7.64 -11.04 -10.52
N PHE A 12 -7.53 -12.13 -11.26
CA PHE A 12 -6.22 -12.71 -11.55
C PHE A 12 -5.71 -12.14 -12.88
N HIS A 13 -4.55 -11.47 -12.83
CA HIS A 13 -3.85 -11.03 -14.03
C HIS A 13 -2.55 -11.83 -14.13
N GLY A 14 -2.50 -12.76 -15.10
CA GLY A 14 -1.48 -13.79 -15.14
C GLY A 14 -1.65 -14.78 -13.99
N HIS A 15 -0.64 -14.89 -13.12
CA HIS A 15 -0.66 -15.77 -11.93
C HIS A 15 -0.76 -15.01 -10.60
N SER A 16 -0.94 -13.68 -10.66
CA SER A 16 -1.00 -12.83 -9.48
C SER A 16 -2.42 -12.32 -9.24
N PRO A 17 -2.96 -12.46 -8.01
CA PRO A 17 -4.21 -11.82 -7.62
C PRO A 17 -3.99 -10.31 -7.50
N VAL A 18 -4.76 -9.55 -8.26
CA VAL A 18 -4.80 -8.09 -8.23
C VAL A 18 -6.11 -7.68 -7.57
N LYS A 19 -6.02 -7.04 -6.40
CA LYS A 19 -7.17 -6.45 -5.73
C LYS A 19 -7.48 -5.12 -6.40
N LEU A 20 -8.73 -4.95 -6.80
CA LEU A 20 -9.24 -3.73 -7.42
C LEU A 20 -10.33 -3.14 -6.54
N GLU A 21 -10.28 -1.82 -6.39
CA GLU A 21 -11.19 -1.07 -5.54
C GLU A 21 -12.14 -0.22 -6.36
N ALA A 22 -13.34 0.02 -5.84
CA ALA A 22 -14.31 0.93 -6.42
C ALA A 22 -13.68 2.32 -6.57
N GLY A 23 -13.87 2.96 -7.71
CA GLY A 23 -13.24 4.21 -8.10
C GLY A 23 -11.84 4.05 -8.72
N GLN A 24 -11.22 2.86 -8.68
CA GLN A 24 -9.88 2.69 -9.23
C GLN A 24 -9.88 2.77 -10.75
N VAL A 25 -9.09 3.69 -11.29
CA VAL A 25 -8.87 3.83 -12.73
C VAL A 25 -7.77 2.88 -13.16
N VAL A 26 -8.12 1.94 -14.03
CA VAL A 26 -7.21 0.96 -14.60
C VAL A 26 -7.00 1.29 -16.07
N SER A 27 -5.75 1.20 -16.52
CA SER A 27 -5.35 1.48 -17.91
C SER A 27 -4.61 0.30 -18.55
N GLY A 28 -4.50 0.33 -19.88
CA GLY A 28 -3.70 -0.64 -20.64
C GLY A 28 -4.33 -2.04 -20.75
N SER A 29 -3.50 -3.08 -20.71
CA SER A 29 -3.93 -4.48 -20.91
C SER A 29 -4.85 -4.98 -19.82
N LEU A 30 -4.67 -4.52 -18.58
CA LEU A 30 -5.56 -4.87 -17.48
C LEU A 30 -6.95 -4.25 -17.68
N ALA A 31 -7.03 -3.00 -18.17
CA ALA A 31 -8.30 -2.36 -18.49
C ALA A 31 -9.06 -3.10 -19.61
N GLN A 32 -8.34 -3.56 -20.64
CA GLN A 32 -8.94 -4.40 -21.69
C GLN A 32 -9.46 -5.73 -21.13
N LEU A 33 -8.71 -6.37 -20.23
CA LEU A 33 -9.15 -7.61 -19.57
C LEU A 33 -10.40 -7.38 -18.71
N LEU A 34 -10.45 -6.27 -17.96
CA LEU A 34 -11.57 -5.93 -17.09
C LEU A 34 -12.82 -5.61 -17.88
N LEU A 35 -12.70 -4.82 -18.96
CA LEU A 35 -13.82 -4.55 -19.85
C LEU A 35 -14.34 -5.81 -20.55
N ARG A 36 -13.50 -6.83 -20.72
CA ARG A 36 -13.90 -8.11 -21.32
C ARG A 36 -14.51 -9.09 -20.32
N SER A 37 -13.89 -9.24 -19.15
CA SER A 37 -14.24 -10.27 -18.16
C SER A 37 -15.16 -9.77 -17.05
N ALA A 38 -15.17 -8.46 -16.80
CA ALA A 38 -15.85 -7.83 -15.67
C ALA A 38 -16.59 -6.55 -16.10
N ALA A 39 -17.11 -6.49 -17.34
CA ALA A 39 -17.81 -5.34 -17.90
C ALA A 39 -18.97 -4.80 -17.04
N LYS A 40 -19.58 -5.62 -16.18
CA LYS A 40 -20.63 -5.20 -15.24
C LYS A 40 -20.08 -4.44 -14.02
N LYS A 41 -18.82 -4.69 -13.70
CA LYS A 41 -18.11 -4.15 -12.54
C LYS A 41 -17.15 -3.02 -12.90
N VAL A 42 -16.97 -2.72 -14.19
CA VAL A 42 -16.09 -1.65 -14.66
C VAL A 42 -16.76 -0.83 -15.75
N THR A 43 -16.46 0.46 -15.81
CA THR A 43 -17.02 1.40 -16.78
C THR A 43 -15.89 1.90 -17.69
N ALA A 44 -16.06 1.79 -19.01
CA ALA A 44 -15.08 2.29 -19.98
C ALA A 44 -15.02 3.82 -19.93
N ILE A 45 -13.80 4.38 -19.95
CA ILE A 45 -13.59 5.82 -20.06
C ILE A 45 -12.95 6.07 -21.44
N GLU A 46 -13.70 6.73 -22.32
CA GLU A 46 -13.20 7.28 -23.58
C GLU A 46 -12.68 8.70 -23.36
N ASP A 47 -11.59 9.02 -24.05
CA ASP A 47 -10.72 10.17 -23.78
C ASP A 47 -11.38 11.50 -24.18
N GLU A 48 -11.83 12.27 -23.19
CA GLU A 48 -12.01 13.72 -23.32
C GLU A 48 -11.17 14.37 -22.22
N ALA A 49 -10.14 15.13 -22.61
CA ALA A 49 -9.20 15.80 -21.72
C ALA A 49 -9.20 17.31 -22.02
N PRO A 50 -8.84 18.19 -21.07
CA PRO A 50 -8.78 18.02 -19.62
C PRO A 50 -9.48 19.18 -18.88
N ALA A 51 -10.29 18.87 -17.86
CA ALA A 51 -10.57 19.82 -16.79
C ALA A 51 -9.77 19.37 -15.58
N ALA A 52 -8.78 20.18 -15.23
CA ALA A 52 -7.96 20.00 -14.04
C ALA A 52 -8.86 20.01 -12.79
N GLU A 53 -9.02 18.84 -12.19
CA GLU A 53 -8.74 18.73 -10.75
C GLU A 53 -7.61 17.73 -10.61
N ASP A 54 -6.47 18.30 -10.25
CA ASP A 54 -5.25 17.66 -9.80
C ASP A 54 -5.58 16.94 -8.48
N GLY A 55 -6.36 15.86 -8.57
CA GLY A 55 -6.43 14.84 -7.56
C GLY A 55 -5.25 13.93 -7.77
N ASP A 56 -4.06 14.40 -7.41
CA ASP A 56 -2.98 13.54 -6.93
C ASP A 56 -3.63 12.42 -6.11
N PRO A 57 -3.16 11.17 -6.13
CA PRO A 57 -3.49 10.29 -5.02
C PRO A 57 -3.01 11.05 -3.79
N GLU A 58 -3.93 11.70 -3.09
CA GLU A 58 -3.82 11.93 -1.68
C GLU A 58 -3.79 10.51 -1.11
N VAL A 59 -2.61 9.86 -1.21
CA VAL A 59 -1.94 9.38 -0.03
C VAL A 59 -2.25 10.49 0.95
N PRO A 60 -3.21 10.32 1.90
CA PRO A 60 -3.33 11.30 2.97
C PRO A 60 -1.88 11.49 3.39
N PRO A 61 -1.34 12.74 3.35
CA PRO A 61 0.08 12.98 3.57
C PRO A 61 0.46 12.05 4.70
N PRO A 62 1.45 11.14 4.50
CA PRO A 62 1.68 10.01 5.39
C PRO A 62 1.49 10.55 6.79
N PRO A 63 0.58 9.98 7.61
CA PRO A 63 0.18 10.58 8.87
C PRO A 63 1.46 11.07 9.52
N PRO A 64 1.51 12.38 9.90
CA PRO A 64 2.77 13.04 10.23
C PRO A 64 3.58 12.04 11.04
N PRO A 65 4.83 11.74 10.62
CA PRO A 65 5.56 10.57 11.09
C PRO A 65 5.32 10.49 12.58
N PRO A 66 4.80 9.34 13.07
CA PRO A 66 4.33 9.22 14.43
C PRO A 66 5.35 9.93 15.30
N GLY A 67 4.91 11.01 15.94
CA GLY A 67 5.82 11.90 16.65
C GLY A 67 6.63 11.07 17.64
N PRO A 68 7.71 11.62 18.22
CA PRO A 68 8.47 10.89 19.22
C PRO A 68 7.61 10.32 20.38
N ASP A 69 6.38 10.80 20.56
CA ASP A 69 5.36 10.36 21.53
C ASP A 69 4.28 9.39 20.99
N ALA A 70 4.30 8.99 19.72
CA ALA A 70 3.30 8.09 19.16
C ALA A 70 3.64 6.62 19.45
N GLU A 71 2.63 5.83 19.75
CA GLU A 71 2.76 4.40 20.09
C GLU A 71 3.25 3.59 18.88
N LEU A 72 4.10 2.58 19.14
CA LEU A 72 4.61 1.66 18.12
C LEU A 72 3.47 0.82 17.53
N ASP A 73 3.06 1.15 16.30
CA ASP A 73 2.16 0.31 15.51
C ASP A 73 2.97 -0.69 14.68
N ILE A 74 3.13 -1.91 15.20
CA ILE A 74 3.86 -2.98 14.52
C ILE A 74 3.07 -3.63 13.38
N GLU A 75 1.79 -3.31 13.22
CA GLU A 75 0.94 -3.79 12.13
C GLU A 75 1.05 -2.90 10.88
N ALA A 76 1.45 -1.65 11.08
CA ALA A 76 1.72 -0.66 10.05
C ALA A 76 2.70 -1.16 8.97
N PRO A 77 2.75 -0.50 7.80
CA PRO A 77 3.71 -0.81 6.76
C PRO A 77 5.15 -0.78 7.28
N ILE A 78 6.04 -1.59 6.68
CA ILE A 78 7.46 -1.67 7.06
C ILE A 78 8.10 -0.27 7.08
N SER A 79 7.75 0.58 6.11
CA SER A 79 8.25 1.95 6.02
C SER A 79 7.84 2.83 7.21
N ASP A 80 6.61 2.70 7.70
CA ASP A 80 6.12 3.45 8.87
C ASP A 80 6.80 3.00 10.16
N VAL A 81 6.98 1.69 10.35
CA VAL A 81 7.72 1.14 11.49
C VAL A 81 9.17 1.64 11.47
N LEU A 82 9.83 1.61 10.31
CA LEU A 82 11.20 2.12 10.18
C LEU A 82 11.27 3.65 10.35
N ALA A 83 10.26 4.40 9.93
CA ALA A 83 10.19 5.84 10.14
C ALA A 83 10.01 6.20 11.63
N TRP A 84 9.23 5.41 12.38
CA TRP A 84 9.07 5.57 13.84
C TRP A 84 10.34 5.25 14.62
N VAL A 85 11.04 4.18 14.22
CA VAL A 85 12.34 3.79 14.77
C VAL A 85 13.38 4.86 14.47
N GLY A 86 13.39 5.37 13.24
CA GLY A 86 14.37 6.33 12.77
C GLY A 86 15.78 5.75 12.88
N GLU A 87 16.67 6.50 13.54
CA GLU A 87 18.06 6.10 13.81
C GLU A 87 18.27 5.68 15.28
N ASP A 88 17.19 5.48 16.06
CA ASP A 88 17.29 5.13 17.48
C ASP A 88 17.37 3.60 17.66
N PRO A 89 18.51 3.05 18.14
CA PRO A 89 18.68 1.62 18.31
C PRO A 89 17.80 1.04 19.44
N GLY A 90 17.40 1.87 20.41
CA GLY A 90 16.47 1.47 21.48
C GLY A 90 15.07 1.17 20.93
N ARG A 91 14.55 2.07 20.08
CA ARG A 91 13.30 1.86 19.35
C ARG A 91 13.36 0.69 18.38
N ALA A 92 14.51 0.48 17.72
CA ALA A 92 14.70 -0.66 16.82
C ALA A 92 14.56 -2.00 17.55
N ALA A 93 15.14 -2.10 18.76
CA ALA A 93 15.03 -3.29 19.60
C ALA A 93 13.58 -3.53 20.07
N GLU A 94 12.84 -2.46 20.40
CA GLU A 94 11.43 -2.56 20.80
C GLU A 94 10.54 -3.05 19.65
N ALA A 95 10.68 -2.45 18.46
CA ALA A 95 9.99 -2.88 17.25
C ALA A 95 10.35 -4.33 16.87
N LEU A 96 11.61 -4.72 17.03
CA LEU A 96 12.06 -6.08 16.76
C LEU A 96 11.42 -7.07 17.73
N GLY A 97 11.34 -6.74 19.03
CA GLY A 97 10.69 -7.57 20.03
C GLY A 97 9.20 -7.78 19.72
N GLN A 98 8.49 -6.71 19.33
CA GLN A 98 7.09 -6.81 18.93
C GLN A 98 6.89 -7.63 17.65
N GLU A 99 7.74 -7.42 16.63
CA GLU A 99 7.65 -8.18 15.37
C GLU A 99 7.97 -9.66 15.56
N GLN A 100 8.94 -10.00 16.42
CA GLN A 100 9.27 -11.39 16.73
C GLN A 100 8.22 -12.07 17.64
N ALA A 101 7.53 -11.29 18.47
CA ALA A 101 6.40 -11.78 19.25
C ALA A 101 5.17 -12.10 18.38
N LYS A 102 5.11 -11.57 17.14
CA LYS A 102 4.08 -11.97 16.18
C LYS A 102 4.32 -13.41 15.71
N GLY A 103 3.24 -14.16 15.55
CA GLY A 103 3.30 -15.52 15.00
C GLY A 103 3.74 -15.59 13.53
N ALA A 104 3.79 -14.45 12.83
CA ALA A 104 4.20 -14.33 11.44
C ALA A 104 5.15 -13.13 11.24
N PRO A 105 6.40 -13.22 11.72
CA PRO A 105 7.35 -12.13 11.60
C PRO A 105 7.73 -11.88 10.13
N ARG A 106 7.64 -10.63 9.71
CA ARG A 106 8.04 -10.15 8.39
C ARG A 106 9.57 -10.16 8.33
N SER A 107 10.14 -11.15 7.67
CA SER A 107 11.61 -11.34 7.60
C SER A 107 12.36 -10.11 7.05
N THR A 108 11.74 -9.31 6.20
CA THR A 108 12.32 -8.05 5.70
C THR A 108 12.40 -6.98 6.78
N LEU A 109 11.35 -6.83 7.60
CA LEU A 109 11.31 -5.86 8.69
C LEU A 109 12.30 -6.26 9.79
N VAL A 110 12.30 -7.54 10.18
CA VAL A 110 13.25 -8.07 11.17
C VAL A 110 14.70 -7.77 10.77
N LYS A 111 15.09 -8.06 9.53
CA LYS A 111 16.46 -7.77 9.04
C LYS A 111 16.83 -6.29 9.08
N GLN A 112 15.88 -5.40 8.80
CA GLN A 112 16.12 -3.96 8.83
C GLN A 112 16.27 -3.47 10.27
N LEU A 113 15.41 -3.95 11.18
CA LEU A 113 15.46 -3.62 12.60
C LEU A 113 16.71 -4.17 13.29
N GLU A 114 17.14 -5.40 12.97
CA GLU A 114 18.41 -5.97 13.47
C GLU A 114 19.60 -5.12 13.07
N LYS A 115 19.60 -4.58 11.84
CA LYS A 115 20.67 -3.71 11.36
C LYS A 115 20.69 -2.36 12.10
N LEU A 116 19.52 -1.78 12.36
CA LEU A 116 19.39 -0.52 13.09
C LEU A 116 19.72 -0.67 14.58
N ALA A 117 19.31 -1.77 15.21
CA ALA A 117 19.63 -2.07 16.61
C ALA A 117 21.12 -2.38 16.85
N ALA A 118 21.84 -2.78 15.79
CA ALA A 118 23.28 -3.07 15.83
C ALA A 118 24.16 -1.88 15.43
N SER A 119 23.57 -0.72 15.09
CA SER A 119 24.29 0.53 14.76
C SER A 119 24.49 1.38 16.01
#